data_AF-A0A971XDR5-F1
#
_entry.id   AF-A0A971XDR5-F1
#
_cell.length_a   1.000
_cell.length_b   1.000
_cell.length_c   1.000
_cell.angle_alpha   90.00
_cell.angle_beta   90.00
_cell.angle_gamma   90.00
#
_symmetry.space_group_name_H-M   'P 1'
#
loop_
_entity.id
_entity.type
_entity.pdbx_description
1 polymer ?
#
loop_
_entity_poly.entity_id
_entity_poly.type
_entity_poly.pdbx_seq_one_letter_code
_entity_poly.pdbx_strand_id
1 'polypeptide(L)'
;LTREERAQAAESNIFALLDEKQRDFISFVLSKYVEAGVDELSQDKLPILLKNKYQSFEDAKEVLGDEASISKVFIEFQKHLYGGRIA
;
A
#
# COMPACT_ATOMS: atom_id res chain seq x y z
N LEU A 1 -1.82 -9.66 17.24
CA LEU A 1 -1.57 -9.02 15.93
C LEU A 1 -1.33 -7.53 16.10
N THR A 2 -0.05 -7.20 16.30
CA THR A 2 0.48 -5.83 16.24
C THR A 2 0.35 -5.27 14.82
N ARG A 3 0.62 -3.97 14.66
CA ARG A 3 0.64 -3.33 13.33
C ARG A 3 1.73 -3.94 12.44
N GLU A 4 2.90 -4.21 13.00
CA GLU A 4 4.02 -4.84 12.30
C GLU A 4 3.70 -6.28 11.86
N GLU A 5 3.03 -7.08 12.71
CA GLU A 5 2.62 -8.42 12.33
C GLU A 5 1.60 -8.41 11.17
N ARG A 6 0.66 -7.45 11.18
CA ARG A 6 -0.29 -7.26 10.06
C ARG A 6 0.41 -6.84 8.79
N ALA A 7 1.37 -5.92 8.93
CA ALA A 7 2.17 -5.42 7.84
C ALA A 7 2.90 -6.57 7.13
N GLN A 8 3.64 -7.39 7.88
CA GLN A 8 4.37 -8.54 7.35
C GLN A 8 3.45 -9.62 6.74
N ALA A 9 2.30 -9.86 7.36
CA ALA A 9 1.32 -10.80 6.82
C ALA A 9 0.71 -10.31 5.49
N ALA A 10 0.36 -9.03 5.39
CA ALA A 10 -0.16 -8.45 4.16
C ALA A 10 0.90 -8.43 3.05
N GLU A 11 2.14 -8.04 3.40
CA GLU A 11 3.31 -8.06 2.55
C GLU A 11 3.52 -9.43 1.90
N SER A 12 3.60 -10.49 2.71
CA SER A 12 3.86 -11.85 2.24
C SER A 12 2.80 -12.36 1.25
N ASN A 13 1.54 -11.96 1.43
CA ASN A 13 0.44 -12.38 0.58
C ASN A 13 0.40 -11.65 -0.75
N ILE A 14 0.61 -10.32 -0.73
CA ILE A 14 0.48 -9.50 -1.95
C ILE A 14 1.77 -9.44 -2.76
N PHE A 15 2.96 -9.52 -2.14
CA PHE A 15 4.24 -9.33 -2.83
C PHE A 15 4.47 -10.33 -3.97
N ALA A 16 3.93 -11.55 -3.87
CA ALA A 16 3.99 -12.53 -4.93
C ALA A 16 3.31 -12.06 -6.24
N LEU A 17 2.35 -11.15 -6.14
CA LEU A 17 1.58 -10.59 -7.26
C LEU A 17 2.11 -9.24 -7.75
N LEU A 18 3.07 -8.65 -7.04
CA LEU A 18 3.61 -7.32 -7.32
C LEU A 18 4.99 -7.39 -7.97
N ASP A 19 5.26 -6.45 -8.87
CA ASP A 19 6.61 -6.18 -9.37
C ASP A 19 7.46 -5.40 -8.35
N GLU A 20 8.75 -5.23 -8.65
CA GLU A 20 9.70 -4.57 -7.76
C GLU A 20 9.27 -3.14 -7.37
N LYS A 21 8.72 -2.36 -8.32
CA LYS A 21 8.31 -0.97 -8.06
C LYS A 21 7.05 -0.93 -7.20
N GLN A 22 6.11 -1.82 -7.48
CA GLN A 22 4.91 -1.97 -6.66
C GLN A 22 5.22 -2.45 -5.24
N ARG A 23 6.18 -3.37 -5.07
CA ARG A 23 6.65 -3.81 -3.74
C ARG A 23 7.28 -2.67 -2.96
N ASP A 24 8.12 -1.86 -3.61
CA ASP A 24 8.75 -0.69 -2.97
C ASP A 24 7.70 0.33 -2.50
N PHE A 25 6.67 0.58 -3.33
CA PHE A 25 5.55 1.42 -2.93
C PHE A 25 4.78 0.85 -1.73
N ILE A 26 4.43 -0.44 -1.77
CA ILE A 26 3.69 -1.06 -0.66
C ILE A 26 4.54 -1.13 0.62
N SER A 27 5.86 -1.34 0.53
CA SER A 27 6.75 -1.26 1.68
C SER A 27 6.78 0.14 2.31
N PHE A 28 6.77 1.20 1.48
CA PHE A 28 6.64 2.58 1.96
C PHE A 28 5.31 2.81 2.69
N VAL A 29 4.21 2.35 2.09
CA VAL A 29 2.86 2.44 2.64
C VAL A 29 2.77 1.69 3.98
N LEU A 30 3.35 0.49 4.07
CA LEU A 30 3.46 -0.31 5.28
C LEU A 30 4.26 0.38 6.39
N SER A 31 5.37 1.02 6.04
CA SER A 31 6.15 1.80 7.00
C SER A 31 5.29 2.93 7.61
N LYS A 32 4.53 3.65 6.78
CA LYS A 32 3.61 4.69 7.26
C LYS A 32 2.50 4.14 8.17
N TYR A 33 2.00 2.94 7.89
CA TYR A 33 1.03 2.27 8.74
C TYR A 33 1.59 1.88 10.11
N VAL A 34 2.82 1.37 10.16
CA VAL A 34 3.48 1.03 11.43
C VAL A 34 3.71 2.30 12.26
N GLU A 35 4.20 3.37 11.62
CA GLU A 35 4.49 4.67 12.25
C GLU A 35 3.22 5.40 12.73
N ALA A 36 2.27 5.67 11.83
CA ALA A 36 1.14 6.56 12.07
C ALA A 36 -0.18 5.81 12.34
N GLY A 37 -0.28 4.54 11.96
CA GLY A 37 -1.48 3.73 12.12
C GLY A 37 -2.42 3.75 10.92
N VAL A 38 -3.66 3.32 11.15
CA VAL A 38 -4.66 3.03 10.12
C VAL A 38 -5.12 4.27 9.36
N ASP A 39 -5.16 5.42 10.01
CA ASP A 39 -5.71 6.66 9.46
C ASP A 39 -4.97 7.13 8.18
N GLU A 40 -3.67 6.86 8.09
CA GLU A 40 -2.83 7.23 6.95
C GLU A 40 -2.96 6.28 5.75
N LEU A 41 -3.63 5.15 5.90
CA LEU A 41 -3.87 4.16 4.85
C LEU A 41 -5.26 4.28 4.21
N SER A 42 -6.02 5.32 4.50
CA SER A 42 -7.35 5.49 3.89
C SER A 42 -7.24 5.65 2.37
N GLN A 43 -8.25 5.21 1.61
CA GLN A 43 -8.23 5.32 0.14
C GLN A 43 -8.12 6.78 -0.32
N ASP A 44 -8.71 7.72 0.44
CA ASP A 44 -8.60 9.16 0.22
C ASP A 44 -7.17 9.70 0.37
N LYS A 45 -6.29 8.95 1.06
CA LYS A 45 -4.87 9.27 1.24
C LYS A 45 -3.99 8.71 0.13
N LEU A 46 -4.51 7.84 -0.75
CA LEU A 46 -3.71 7.26 -1.84
C LEU A 46 -3.03 8.34 -2.71
N PRO A 47 -3.70 9.41 -3.16
CA PRO A 47 -3.02 10.48 -3.91
C PRO A 47 -1.89 11.16 -3.12
N ILE A 48 -2.08 11.31 -1.81
CA ILE A 48 -1.10 11.92 -0.90
C ILE A 48 0.11 10.98 -0.73
N LEU A 49 -0.12 9.69 -0.54
CA LEU A 49 0.93 8.67 -0.43
C LEU A 49 1.77 8.58 -1.70
N LEU A 50 1.13 8.60 -2.87
CA LEU A 50 1.81 8.62 -4.16
C LEU A 50 2.66 9.88 -4.31
N LYS A 51 2.10 11.05 -3.99
CA LYS A 51 2.83 12.32 -4.03
C LYS A 51 4.00 12.35 -3.05
N ASN A 52 3.84 11.78 -1.85
CA ASN A 52 4.90 11.71 -0.84
C ASN A 52 6.08 10.84 -1.26
N LYS A 53 5.83 9.79 -2.05
CA LYS A 53 6.87 8.87 -2.53
C LYS A 53 7.48 9.30 -3.87
N TYR A 54 6.67 9.78 -4.81
CA TYR A 54 7.05 10.03 -6.20
C TYR A 54 7.01 11.51 -6.61
N GLN A 55 6.79 12.43 -5.67
CA GLN A 55 6.66 13.89 -5.90
C GLN A 55 5.38 14.33 -6.61
N SER A 56 4.88 13.55 -7.58
CA SER A 56 3.63 13.80 -8.30
C SER A 56 2.87 12.51 -8.60
N PHE A 57 1.59 12.65 -8.95
CA PHE A 57 0.77 11.52 -9.38
C PHE A 57 1.18 10.98 -10.76
N GLU A 58 1.61 11.86 -11.67
CA GLU A 58 2.11 11.47 -12.99
C GLU A 58 3.40 10.65 -12.88
N ASP A 59 4.37 11.12 -12.09
CA ASP A 59 5.61 10.38 -11.79
C ASP A 59 5.31 8.99 -11.20
N ALA A 60 4.33 8.91 -10.28
CA ALA A 60 3.93 7.64 -9.71
C ALA A 60 3.37 6.67 -10.77
N LYS A 61 2.63 7.19 -11.75
CA LYS A 61 2.10 6.38 -12.85
C LYS A 61 3.18 5.91 -13.81
N GLU A 62 4.20 6.72 -14.07
CA GLU A 62 5.32 6.30 -14.90
C GLU A 62 6.11 5.15 -14.26
N VAL A 63 6.18 5.12 -12.92
CA VAL A 63 6.92 4.09 -12.17
C VAL A 63 6.08 2.85 -11.85
N LEU A 64 4.82 3.03 -11.45
CA LEU A 64 3.94 1.94 -10.97
C LEU A 64 2.96 1.43 -12.05
N GLY A 65 2.86 2.14 -13.17
CA GLY A 65 1.91 1.88 -14.25
C GLY A 65 0.61 2.66 -14.10
N ASP A 66 -0.45 2.18 -14.75
CA ASP A 66 -1.74 2.88 -14.78
C ASP A 66 -2.38 3.06 -13.40
N GLU A 67 -3.12 4.15 -13.22
CA GLU A 67 -3.87 4.48 -12.00
C GLU A 67 -4.77 3.33 -11.53
N ALA A 68 -5.39 2.62 -12.47
CA ALA A 68 -6.25 1.49 -12.18
C ALA A 68 -5.48 0.34 -11.49
N SER A 69 -4.24 0.08 -11.95
CA SER A 69 -3.36 -0.93 -11.36
C SER A 69 -2.92 -0.52 -9.96
N ILE A 70 -2.49 0.74 -9.80
CA ILE A 70 -2.09 1.30 -8.49
C ILE A 70 -3.23 1.20 -7.48
N SER A 71 -4.41 1.65 -7.87
CA SER A 71 -5.61 1.62 -7.02
C SER A 71 -6.00 0.20 -6.65
N LYS A 72 -5.93 -0.74 -7.62
CA LYS A 72 -6.21 -2.15 -7.37
C LYS A 72 -5.22 -2.74 -6.37
N VAL A 73 -3.92 -2.53 -6.56
CA VAL A 73 -2.87 -3.00 -5.65
C VAL A 73 -3.09 -2.45 -4.24
N PHE A 74 -3.39 -1.16 -4.12
CA PHE A 74 -3.66 -0.52 -2.83
C PHE A 74 -4.90 -1.09 -2.13
N ILE A 75 -6.00 -1.29 -2.86
CA ILE A 75 -7.24 -1.85 -2.31
C ILE A 75 -7.05 -3.32 -1.91
N GLU A 76 -6.39 -4.14 -2.74
CA GLU A 76 -6.09 -5.53 -2.42
C GLU A 76 -5.20 -5.61 -1.18
N PHE A 77 -4.19 -4.73 -1.09
CA PHE A 77 -3.35 -4.61 0.10
C PHE A 77 -4.18 -4.27 1.35
N GLN A 78 -5.07 -3.28 1.28
CA GLN A 78 -5.96 -2.94 2.39
C GLN A 78 -6.84 -4.13 2.80
N LYS A 79 -7.35 -4.91 1.83
CA LYS A 79 -8.09 -6.15 2.14
C LYS A 79 -7.22 -7.18 2.85
N HIS A 80 -5.95 -7.35 2.50
CA HIS A 80 -5.07 -8.26 3.24
C HIS A 80 -4.73 -7.74 4.64
N LEU A 81 -4.58 -6.41 4.79
CA LEU A 81 -4.26 -5.78 6.07
C LEU A 81 -5.44 -5.76 7.06
N TYR A 82 -6.67 -5.55 6.57
CA TYR A 82 -7.89 -5.46 7.39
C TYR A 82 -8.77 -6.72 7.33
N GLY A 83 -8.66 -7.52 6.28
CA GLY A 83 -9.45 -8.75 6.08
C GLY A 83 -9.12 -9.86 7.08
N GLY A 84 -8.02 -9.74 7.82
CA GLY A 84 -7.80 -10.50 9.06
C GLY A 84 -8.70 -10.07 10.24
N ARG A 85 -9.70 -9.22 9.98
CA ARG A 85 -10.64 -8.70 10.97
C ARG A 85 -12.07 -8.71 10.45
N ILE A 86 -12.54 -9.87 9.97
CA ILE A 86 -13.97 -10.18 9.96
C ILE A 86 -14.16 -11.60 10.49
N ALA A 87 -14.91 -11.67 11.59
CA ALA A 87 -15.27 -12.80 12.46
C ALA A 87 -14.22 -13.25 13.49
#